data_AF-A0A2S3QJV6-F1
#
_entry.id   AF-A0A2S3QJV6-F1
#
_cell.length_a   1.000
_cell.length_b   1.000
_cell.length_c   1.000
_cell.angle_alpha   90.00
_cell.angle_beta   90.00
_cell.angle_gamma   90.00
#
_symmetry.space_group_name_H-M   'P 1'
#
loop_
_entity.id
_entity.type
_entity.pdbx_description
1 polymer ?
#
loop_
_entity_poly.entity_id
_entity_poly.type
_entity_poly.pdbx_seq_one_letter_code
_entity_poly.pdbx_strand_id
1 'polypeptide(L)'
;MVTYDVTDIHCPSWTESWVLTTIRNLAQEFDLVVKEETTLLSKKGSIHCHLAYPKQPGLLEVTVWPRRQSVWIDMHDNRRADWNAAIIEAVASRLAEEFGGRAEKRPS
;
A
#
# COMPACT_ATOMS: atom_id res chain seq x y z
N MET A 1 10.73 9.92 5.27
CA MET A 1 9.84 8.86 4.74
C MET A 1 8.42 9.27 5.10
N VAL A 2 7.45 9.05 4.22
CA VAL A 2 6.04 9.23 4.53
C VAL A 2 5.39 7.86 4.64
N THR A 3 4.63 7.64 5.71
CA THR A 3 3.88 6.40 5.92
C THR A 3 2.45 6.74 6.28
N TYR A 4 1.51 6.01 5.68
CA TYR A 4 0.12 5.93 6.12
C TYR A 4 -0.16 4.55 6.69
N ASP A 5 -0.78 4.51 7.87
CA ASP A 5 -1.36 3.31 8.46
C ASP A 5 -2.84 3.23 8.13
N VAL A 6 -3.35 2.03 7.84
CA VAL A 6 -4.79 1.79 7.92
C VAL A 6 -5.14 1.36 9.34
N THR A 7 -5.92 2.20 10.02
CA THR A 7 -6.46 1.99 11.37
C THR A 7 -7.94 1.57 11.27
N ASP A 8 -8.53 1.19 12.41
CA ASP A 8 -9.95 0.82 12.51
C ASP A 8 -10.39 -0.22 11.48
N ILE A 9 -9.57 -1.24 11.25
CA ILE A 9 -9.85 -2.25 10.22
C ILE A 9 -11.07 -3.10 10.61
N HIS A 10 -12.09 -3.09 9.74
CA HIS A 10 -13.32 -3.89 9.89
C HIS A 10 -13.48 -4.90 8.75
N CYS A 11 -12.47 -5.74 8.54
CA CYS A 11 -12.59 -6.83 7.59
C CYS A 11 -12.08 -8.15 8.21
N PRO A 12 -12.95 -9.16 8.40
CA PRO A 12 -12.75 -10.23 9.38
C PRO A 12 -11.70 -11.27 8.97
N SER A 13 -11.45 -11.46 7.67
CA SER A 13 -10.40 -12.36 7.19
C SER A 13 -10.02 -12.04 5.75
N TRP A 14 -8.72 -11.94 5.46
CA TRP A 14 -8.22 -11.66 4.12
C TRP A 14 -7.27 -12.77 3.71
N THR A 15 -7.54 -13.37 2.55
CA THR A 15 -6.60 -14.31 1.93
C THR A 15 -5.54 -13.52 1.18
N GLU A 16 -4.39 -14.14 0.95
CA GLU A 16 -3.32 -13.54 0.15
C GLU A 16 -3.81 -13.18 -1.26
N SER A 17 -4.57 -14.05 -1.91
CA SER A 17 -5.13 -13.81 -3.23
C SER A 17 -6.09 -12.62 -3.26
N TRP A 18 -6.91 -12.44 -2.21
CA TRP A 18 -7.80 -11.29 -2.12
C TRP A 18 -6.98 -10.00 -1.98
N VAL A 19 -6.00 -9.96 -1.06
CA VAL A 19 -5.14 -8.79 -0.86
C VAL A 19 -4.40 -8.39 -2.15
N LEU A 20 -3.81 -9.36 -2.86
CA LEU A 20 -3.14 -9.09 -4.14
C LEU A 20 -4.10 -8.54 -5.19
N THR A 21 -5.33 -9.06 -5.24
CA THR A 21 -6.37 -8.56 -6.17
C THR A 21 -6.77 -7.13 -5.83
N THR A 22 -6.99 -6.83 -4.55
CA THR A 22 -7.28 -5.48 -4.05
C THR A 22 -6.17 -4.50 -4.42
N ILE A 23 -4.89 -4.87 -4.20
CA ILE A 23 -3.75 -4.01 -4.53
C ILE A 23 -3.64 -3.79 -6.05
N ARG A 24 -3.87 -4.81 -6.88
CA ARG A 24 -3.84 -4.66 -8.34
C ARG A 24 -4.96 -3.77 -8.86
N ASN A 25 -6.17 -3.92 -8.34
CA ASN A 25 -7.31 -3.07 -8.69
C ASN A 25 -7.03 -1.62 -8.30
N LEU A 26 -6.53 -1.40 -7.07
CA LEU A 26 -6.11 -0.08 -6.62
C LEU A 26 -5.02 0.51 -7.52
N ALA A 27 -4.01 -0.27 -7.91
CA ALA A 27 -2.98 0.21 -8.82
C ALA A 27 -3.59 0.68 -10.15
N GLN A 28 -4.51 -0.10 -10.72
CA GLN A 28 -5.20 0.28 -11.96
C GLN A 28 -6.06 1.54 -11.81
N GLU A 29 -6.77 1.71 -10.69
CA GLU A 29 -7.58 2.92 -10.42
C GLU A 29 -6.74 4.21 -10.42
N PHE A 30 -5.44 4.12 -10.10
CA PHE A 30 -4.51 5.26 -10.03
C PHE A 30 -3.50 5.30 -11.19
N ASP A 31 -3.75 4.56 -12.29
CA ASP A 31 -2.83 4.44 -13.44
C ASP A 31 -1.41 3.96 -13.07
N LEU A 32 -1.29 3.20 -11.98
CA LEU A 32 -0.07 2.58 -11.50
C LEU A 32 0.05 1.13 -11.99
N VAL A 33 1.27 0.60 -11.93
CA VAL A 33 1.55 -0.81 -12.16
C VAL A 33 2.20 -1.44 -10.93
N VAL A 34 1.84 -2.69 -10.64
CA VAL A 34 2.56 -3.50 -9.67
C VAL A 34 3.85 -3.98 -10.32
N LYS A 35 5.00 -3.46 -9.87
CA LYS A 35 6.32 -3.84 -10.39
C LYS A 35 6.88 -5.10 -9.74
N GLU A 36 6.52 -5.33 -8.49
CA GLU A 36 7.03 -6.44 -7.71
C GLU A 36 5.98 -6.86 -6.68
N GLU A 37 5.83 -8.17 -6.53
CA GLU A 37 5.05 -8.83 -5.47
C GLU A 37 6.01 -9.74 -4.72
N THR A 38 6.27 -9.42 -3.46
CA THR A 38 7.29 -10.11 -2.66
C THR A 38 6.72 -10.42 -1.28
N THR A 39 7.19 -11.50 -0.67
CA THR A 39 7.09 -11.74 0.77
C THR A 39 8.42 -11.35 1.38
N LEU A 40 8.51 -10.17 2.00
CA LEU A 40 9.77 -9.71 2.58
C LEU A 40 10.24 -10.68 3.67
N LEU A 41 11.44 -11.25 3.53
CA LEU A 41 12.04 -12.19 4.50
C LEU A 41 12.16 -11.58 5.91
N SER A 42 12.35 -10.26 6.01
CA SER A 42 12.37 -9.48 7.26
C SER A 42 10.97 -9.24 7.85
N LYS A 43 9.91 -9.48 7.07
CA LYS A 43 8.50 -9.30 7.46
C LYS A 43 7.71 -10.59 7.16
N LYS A 44 8.15 -11.73 7.72
CA LYS A 44 7.50 -13.05 7.50
C LYS A 44 5.97 -12.96 7.66
N GLY A 45 5.25 -13.41 6.65
CA GLY A 45 3.78 -13.41 6.63
C GLY A 45 3.14 -12.10 6.17
N SER A 46 3.91 -11.14 5.64
CA SER A 46 3.36 -9.96 4.95
C SER A 46 3.32 -10.14 3.44
N ILE A 47 2.34 -9.52 2.81
CA ILE A 47 2.29 -9.32 1.36
C ILE A 47 2.82 -7.92 1.10
N HIS A 48 3.86 -7.81 0.28
CA HIS A 48 4.52 -6.55 -0.01
C HIS A 48 4.56 -6.30 -1.52
N CYS A 49 4.00 -5.17 -1.93
CA CYS A 49 3.86 -4.81 -3.34
C CYS A 49 4.50 -3.45 -3.62
N HIS A 50 5.23 -3.37 -4.72
CA HIS A 50 5.80 -2.14 -5.24
C HIS A 50 4.88 -1.56 -6.33
N LEU A 51 4.33 -0.37 -6.11
CA LEU A 51 3.51 0.36 -7.08
C LEU A 51 4.32 1.49 -7.71
N ALA A 52 4.31 1.55 -9.05
CA ALA A 52 5.02 2.57 -9.79
C ALA A 52 4.17 3.15 -10.92
N TYR A 53 4.38 4.42 -11.23
CA TYR A 53 3.84 5.00 -12.46
C TYR A 53 4.69 4.53 -13.67
N PRO A 54 4.07 4.09 -14.78
CA PRO A 54 4.82 3.62 -15.95
C PRO A 54 5.82 4.66 -16.46
N LYS A 55 7.08 4.23 -16.65
CA LYS A 55 8.18 5.04 -17.19
C LYS A 55 8.54 6.31 -16.39
N GLN A 56 8.02 6.48 -15.17
CA GLN A 56 8.39 7.59 -14.29
C GLN A 56 9.19 7.09 -13.07
N PRO A 57 10.14 7.88 -12.56
CA PRO A 57 10.81 7.57 -11.30
C PRO A 57 9.84 7.74 -10.13
N GLY A 58 10.05 6.97 -9.06
CA GLY A 58 9.22 7.02 -7.85
C GLY A 58 8.64 5.65 -7.51
N LEU A 59 8.27 5.46 -6.25
CA LEU A 59 7.65 4.23 -5.77
C LEU A 59 6.69 4.50 -4.61
N LEU A 60 5.58 3.77 -4.57
CA LEU A 60 4.79 3.54 -3.36
C LEU A 60 4.92 2.07 -2.99
N GLU A 61 5.08 1.77 -1.71
CA GLU A 61 5.15 0.41 -1.21
C GLU A 61 3.90 0.12 -0.39
N VAL A 62 3.16 -0.93 -0.74
CA VAL A 62 2.02 -1.41 0.04
C VAL A 62 2.47 -2.63 0.82
N THR A 63 2.31 -2.62 2.14
CA THR A 63 2.59 -3.80 2.96
C THR A 63 1.37 -4.18 3.77
N VAL A 64 0.92 -5.42 3.62
CA VAL A 64 -0.24 -5.98 4.33
C VAL A 64 0.21 -7.15 5.20
N TRP A 65 -0.19 -7.15 6.46
CA TRP A 65 0.00 -8.28 7.38
C TRP A 65 -1.36 -8.87 7.76
N PRO A 66 -1.86 -9.89 7.05
CA PRO A 66 -3.18 -10.46 7.32
C PRO A 66 -3.36 -10.91 8.77
N ARG A 67 -2.33 -11.54 9.37
CA ARG A 67 -2.37 -12.02 10.76
C ARG A 67 -2.36 -10.92 11.83
N ARG A 68 -1.85 -9.74 11.48
CA ARG A 68 -1.78 -8.58 12.39
C ARG A 68 -2.89 -7.57 12.14
N GLN A 69 -3.70 -7.78 11.08
CA GLN A 69 -4.66 -6.81 10.58
C GLN A 69 -4.02 -5.42 10.47
N SER A 70 -2.87 -5.36 9.80
CA SER A 70 -2.14 -4.11 9.60
C SER A 70 -1.88 -3.92 8.11
N VAL A 71 -2.07 -2.69 7.63
CA VAL A 71 -1.86 -2.29 6.24
C VAL A 71 -1.14 -0.97 6.24
N TRP A 72 -0.01 -0.89 5.56
CA TRP A 72 0.79 0.32 5.46
C TRP A 72 1.00 0.69 3.99
N ILE A 73 1.09 2.00 3.75
CA ILE A 73 1.56 2.56 2.50
C ILE A 73 2.74 3.47 2.80
N ASP A 74 3.88 3.16 2.21
CA ASP A 74 5.15 3.84 2.43
C ASP A 74 5.62 4.55 1.15
N MET A 75 6.23 5.72 1.34
CA MET A 75 7.04 6.42 0.34
C MET A 75 8.38 6.78 0.98
N HIS A 76 9.42 6.07 0.57
CA HIS A 76 10.78 6.34 1.02
C HIS A 76 11.35 7.61 0.38
N ASP A 77 12.17 8.36 1.13
CA ASP A 77 12.70 9.66 0.66
C ASP A 77 13.58 9.51 -0.59
N ASN A 78 14.35 8.41 -0.67
CA ASN A 78 15.18 8.07 -1.84
C ASN A 78 14.38 7.53 -3.04
N ARG A 79 13.05 7.39 -2.91
CA ARG A 79 12.11 6.96 -3.96
C ARG A 79 10.96 7.97 -4.13
N ARG A 80 11.12 9.20 -3.64
CA ARG A 80 10.14 10.28 -3.79
C ARG A 80 10.18 10.87 -5.20
N ALA A 81 9.02 11.20 -5.73
CA ALA A 81 8.77 11.92 -6.97
C ALA A 81 7.54 12.83 -6.78
N ASP A 82 7.25 13.69 -7.77
CA ASP A 82 6.11 14.60 -7.65
C ASP A 82 4.78 13.84 -7.66
N TRP A 83 4.65 12.81 -8.50
CA TRP A 83 3.40 12.05 -8.61
C TRP A 83 3.07 11.28 -7.33
N ASN A 84 4.04 10.59 -6.71
CA ASN A 84 3.74 9.77 -5.53
C ASN A 84 3.50 10.63 -4.29
N ALA A 85 4.18 11.76 -4.18
CA ALA A 85 3.88 12.75 -3.13
C ALA A 85 2.48 13.34 -3.28
N ALA A 86 1.99 13.51 -4.51
CA ALA A 86 0.66 14.06 -4.77
C ALA A 86 -0.47 13.05 -4.50
N ILE A 87 -0.25 11.75 -4.72
CA ILE A 87 -1.34 10.75 -4.65
C ILE A 87 -1.32 9.86 -3.42
N ILE A 88 -0.23 9.80 -2.63
CA ILE A 88 -0.09 8.83 -1.54
C ILE A 88 -1.25 8.84 -0.54
N GLU A 89 -1.78 10.02 -0.20
CA GLU A 89 -2.91 10.15 0.73
C GLU A 89 -4.22 9.61 0.13
N ALA A 90 -4.45 9.88 -1.15
CA ALA A 90 -5.63 9.38 -1.87
C ALA A 90 -5.57 7.86 -2.03
N VAL A 91 -4.40 7.32 -2.41
CA VAL A 91 -4.14 5.88 -2.49
C VAL A 91 -4.36 5.22 -1.12
N ALA A 92 -3.89 5.85 -0.05
CA ALA A 92 -4.07 5.33 1.31
C ALA A 92 -5.52 5.32 1.75
N SER A 93 -6.25 6.40 1.50
CA SER A 93 -7.67 6.50 1.84
C SER A 93 -8.49 5.46 1.08
N ARG A 94 -8.25 5.30 -0.22
CA ARG A 94 -8.94 4.30 -1.04
C ARG A 94 -8.60 2.87 -0.63
N LEU A 95 -7.34 2.58 -0.30
CA LEU A 95 -6.96 1.28 0.23
C LEU A 95 -7.64 1.00 1.57
N ALA A 96 -7.73 2.01 2.45
CA ALA A 96 -8.38 1.87 3.74
C ALA A 96 -9.86 1.49 3.61
N GLU A 97 -10.58 2.03 2.63
CA GLU A 97 -11.99 1.67 2.34
C GLU A 97 -12.15 0.18 2.04
N GLU A 98 -11.25 -0.41 1.26
CA GLU A 98 -11.27 -1.86 0.94
C GLU A 98 -11.14 -2.73 2.19
N PHE A 99 -10.44 -2.23 3.21
CA PHE A 99 -10.27 -2.91 4.49
C PHE A 99 -11.29 -2.47 5.55
N GLY A 100 -12.25 -1.61 5.19
CA GLY A 100 -13.25 -1.05 6.11
C GLY A 100 -12.65 -0.21 7.23
N GLY A 101 -11.48 0.41 6.98
CA GLY A 101 -10.72 1.18 7.95
C GLY A 101 -10.54 2.65 7.55
N ARG A 102 -9.54 3.30 8.15
CA ARG A 102 -9.19 4.70 7.90
C ARG A 102 -7.70 4.85 7.68
N ALA A 103 -7.30 5.71 6.75
CA ALA A 103 -5.90 6.04 6.55
C ALA A 103 -5.47 7.15 7.51
N GLU A 104 -4.40 6.90 8.26
CA GLU A 104 -3.78 7.86 9.17
C GLU A 104 -2.32 8.05 8.82
N LYS A 105 -1.91 9.31 8.64
CA LYS A 105 -0.51 9.64 8.40
C LYS A 105 0.29 9.48 9.69
N ARG A 106 1.38 8.73 9.66
CA ARG A 106 2.30 8.65 10.81
C ARG A 106 2.92 10.01 11.09
N PRO A 107 3.00 10.44 12.36
CA PRO A 107 3.76 11.62 12.73
C PRO A 107 5.25 11.41 12.43
N SER A 108 5.86 12.42 11.82
CA SER A 108 7.27 12.47 11.42
C SER A 108 8.23 12.58 12.59
#